data_AF-A0A3D2RQ03-F1
#
_entry.id   AF-A0A3D2RQ03-F1
#
_cell.length_a   1.000
_cell.length_b   1.000
_cell.length_c   1.000
_cell.angle_alpha   90.00
_cell.angle_beta   90.00
_cell.angle_gamma   90.00
#
_symmetry.space_group_name_H-M   'P 1'
#
loop_
_entity.id
_entity.type
_entity.pdbx_description
1 polymer ?
#
loop_
_entity_poly.entity_id
_entity_poly.type
_entity_poly.pdbx_seq_one_letter_code
_entity_poly.pdbx_strand_id
1 'polypeptide(L)'
;MDSHSNINIRLLEDTDLPKIPTFFSGLSEASRNFYHPYTFDDSAVQLTAEEIKNEDCVHIGAFSDQKMVGHVWYRGRDDYPVLGIGIIDTFQNMGIGQRLMQKIEITAQQRGKLGLSLTCYLENYRAIRVYAKQGYRLVGRNSNDTQFRMIRCFADQQSPFSVRGVYASSIPWNIALLTTDTWNLEDWKWYIELLNAAGCNLLKIYIWSTQYYHPDEPSLVCNAWRYPVWHDALEYARVMGMETHVGFSTGTVPPSVWLRFPQLRAEDVNYTGITLCWQRGKEQILPFQDYLIDTFSDVTDSFVLWFANPGACICSDCRNYLRVIMSAFYTLSDKIDGKTNVALCPWWIESIEDGRLGFGSHPNLRHQLATEIPDGSRVIIQSTEYETIDIMREHGLNPLPLAFFLDPEGGFESNNILPEPKFRQIDQWLEASLESKHGASLAYRLTPYTQYSSDYYFFNRQLDPTKSRNSILTQLGDFVCNPRSQQEFSDATACFASAMESLDEWWYDRHRPNLDDAVRRLRNLTGSHHAVTNLADAATILLHLVERSTDLSIEELTEELRLKMSIMPIFRGLTLDYLWSKRAQAFLQLRIQNWLTRL
;
A
#
# COMPACT_ATOMS: atom_id res chain seq x y z
N MET A 1 33.04 21.24 -11.59
CA MET A 1 32.78 21.89 -12.89
C MET A 1 31.72 21.04 -13.56
N ASP A 2 30.45 21.36 -13.32
CA ASP A 2 29.31 20.56 -13.79
C ASP A 2 28.94 20.97 -15.21
N SER A 3 29.32 20.15 -16.18
CA SER A 3 28.85 20.27 -17.55
C SER A 3 27.40 19.79 -17.62
N HIS A 4 26.44 20.62 -17.19
CA HIS A 4 25.06 20.46 -17.61
C HIS A 4 25.02 20.72 -19.13
N SER A 5 25.14 19.66 -19.92
CA SER A 5 24.83 19.66 -21.34
C SER A 5 23.48 20.36 -21.54
N ASN A 6 23.46 21.43 -22.33
CA ASN A 6 22.29 22.29 -22.49
C ASN A 6 21.20 21.55 -23.29
N ILE A 7 20.39 20.72 -22.63
CA ILE A 7 19.35 19.91 -23.27
C ILE A 7 18.15 20.78 -23.63
N ASN A 8 17.92 20.96 -24.93
CA ASN A 8 16.75 21.62 -25.48
C ASN A 8 15.63 20.60 -25.77
N ILE A 9 14.40 20.87 -25.32
CA ILE A 9 13.24 19.99 -25.51
C ILE A 9 12.14 20.74 -26.25
N ARG A 10 11.75 20.25 -27.43
CA ARG A 10 10.73 20.89 -28.28
C ARG A 10 10.04 19.89 -29.20
N LEU A 11 8.91 20.31 -29.77
CA LEU A 11 8.23 19.59 -30.85
C LEU A 11 9.21 19.31 -32.00
N LEU A 12 9.08 18.15 -32.63
CA LEU A 12 9.82 17.82 -33.84
C LEU A 12 9.27 18.61 -35.03
N GLU A 13 10.18 19.03 -35.89
CA GLU A 13 9.88 19.67 -37.17
C GLU A 13 10.41 18.79 -38.32
N ASP A 14 9.95 19.02 -39.55
CA ASP A 14 10.44 18.30 -40.75
C ASP A 14 11.98 18.37 -40.88
N THR A 15 12.60 19.45 -40.39
CA THR A 15 14.06 19.65 -40.39
C THR A 15 14.81 18.71 -39.43
N ASP A 16 14.13 18.05 -38.50
CA ASP A 16 14.73 17.13 -37.54
C ASP A 16 14.70 15.66 -38.00
N LEU A 17 13.93 15.33 -39.04
CA LEU A 17 13.83 13.95 -39.56
C LEU A 17 15.20 13.30 -39.84
N PRO A 18 16.21 14.01 -40.41
CA PRO A 18 17.54 13.43 -40.63
C PRO A 18 18.30 13.07 -39.35
N LYS A 19 17.86 13.52 -38.17
CA LYS A 19 18.50 13.22 -36.87
C LYS A 19 18.01 11.90 -36.27
N ILE A 20 16.87 11.39 -36.70
CA ILE A 20 16.24 10.16 -36.16
C ILE A 20 17.11 8.91 -36.34
N PRO A 21 17.74 8.65 -37.52
CA PRO A 21 18.61 7.48 -37.67
C PRO A 21 19.80 7.46 -36.70
N THR A 22 20.34 8.65 -36.37
CA THR A 22 21.42 8.77 -35.38
C THR A 22 20.92 8.47 -33.98
N PHE A 23 19.70 8.92 -33.64
CA PHE A 23 19.06 8.57 -32.38
C PHE A 23 18.84 7.06 -32.24
N PHE A 24 18.29 6.39 -33.26
CA PHE A 24 18.10 4.94 -33.25
C PHE A 24 19.42 4.19 -33.11
N SER A 25 20.46 4.63 -33.84
CA SER A 25 21.81 4.05 -33.74
C SER A 25 22.45 4.23 -32.36
N GLY A 26 22.02 5.24 -31.60
CA GLY A 26 22.48 5.48 -30.23
C GLY A 26 21.84 4.58 -29.17
N LEU A 27 20.69 3.93 -29.46
CA LEU A 27 20.04 3.01 -28.54
C LEU A 27 20.76 1.66 -28.54
N SER A 28 21.18 1.21 -27.36
CA SER A 28 21.76 -0.13 -27.15
C SER A 28 20.75 -1.24 -27.45
N GLU A 29 21.22 -2.47 -27.59
CA GLU A 29 20.37 -3.65 -27.72
C GLU A 29 19.37 -3.77 -26.56
N ALA A 30 19.82 -3.52 -25.31
CA ALA A 30 18.95 -3.54 -24.14
C ALA A 30 17.85 -2.46 -24.22
N SER A 31 18.20 -1.24 -24.65
CA SER A 31 17.20 -0.16 -24.83
C SER A 31 16.23 -0.48 -25.97
N ARG A 32 16.69 -1.08 -27.07
CA ARG A 32 15.84 -1.52 -28.19
C ARG A 32 14.93 -2.69 -27.80
N ASN A 33 15.37 -3.57 -26.91
CA ASN A 33 14.54 -4.66 -26.39
C ASN A 33 13.31 -4.15 -25.65
N PHE A 34 13.35 -2.96 -25.04
CA PHE A 34 12.19 -2.37 -24.36
C PHE A 34 11.50 -1.24 -25.14
N TYR A 35 12.19 -0.58 -26.08
CA TYR A 35 11.67 0.51 -26.88
C TYR A 35 11.75 0.19 -28.37
N HIS A 36 10.81 -0.59 -28.89
CA HIS A 36 10.71 -0.96 -30.31
C HIS A 36 9.35 -0.61 -30.94
N PRO A 37 8.87 0.64 -30.84
CA PRO A 37 7.64 1.04 -31.53
C PRO A 37 7.80 1.19 -33.04
N TYR A 38 9.01 0.96 -33.56
CA TYR A 38 9.36 1.07 -34.96
C TYR A 38 10.30 -0.07 -35.37
N THR A 39 10.29 -0.40 -36.66
CA THR A 39 11.44 -1.02 -37.34
C THR A 39 12.51 0.07 -37.44
N PHE A 40 13.65 -0.03 -36.72
CA PHE A 40 14.68 1.03 -36.61
C PHE A 40 15.46 1.32 -37.91
N ASP A 41 14.73 1.56 -39.00
CA ASP A 41 15.18 1.76 -40.37
C ASP A 41 14.46 2.97 -40.99
N ASP A 42 14.63 3.16 -42.30
CA ASP A 42 14.07 4.32 -43.03
C ASP A 42 12.53 4.36 -42.99
N SER A 43 11.84 3.23 -42.81
CA SER A 43 10.37 3.21 -42.73
C SER A 43 9.86 3.91 -41.48
N ALA A 44 10.60 3.85 -40.36
CA ALA A 44 10.28 4.60 -39.14
C ALA A 44 10.42 6.11 -39.31
N VAL A 45 11.39 6.54 -40.11
CA VAL A 45 11.59 7.96 -40.42
C VAL A 45 10.43 8.47 -41.27
N GLN A 46 10.01 7.69 -42.27
CA GLN A 46 8.84 8.01 -43.10
C GLN A 46 7.55 8.08 -42.26
N LEU A 47 7.31 7.08 -41.41
CA LEU A 47 6.16 7.08 -40.50
C LEU A 47 6.19 8.31 -39.58
N THR A 48 7.34 8.65 -39.00
CA THR A 48 7.47 9.85 -38.16
C THR A 48 7.18 11.14 -38.96
N ALA A 49 7.60 11.21 -40.23
CA ALA A 49 7.32 12.35 -41.10
C ALA A 49 5.83 12.53 -41.42
N GLU A 50 5.09 11.43 -41.53
CA GLU A 50 3.63 11.45 -41.67
C GLU A 50 2.95 11.85 -40.36
N GLU A 51 3.41 11.32 -39.22
CA GLU A 51 2.82 11.56 -37.91
C GLU A 51 3.03 12.98 -37.40
N ILE A 52 4.17 13.63 -37.67
CA ILE A 52 4.39 15.04 -37.31
C ILE A 52 3.32 15.97 -37.93
N LYS A 53 2.74 15.57 -39.07
CA LYS A 53 1.69 16.33 -39.78
C LYS A 53 0.28 15.94 -39.35
N ASN A 54 0.13 14.90 -38.53
CA ASN A 54 -1.15 14.42 -38.04
C ASN A 54 -1.51 15.11 -36.71
N GLU A 55 -2.69 15.73 -36.66
CA GLU A 55 -3.19 16.41 -35.44
C GLU A 55 -3.41 15.46 -34.26
N ASP A 56 -3.61 14.16 -34.55
CA ASP A 56 -3.79 13.10 -33.56
C ASP A 56 -2.46 12.54 -33.01
N CYS A 57 -1.34 13.06 -33.51
CA CYS A 57 0.00 12.65 -33.11
C CYS A 57 0.79 13.85 -32.58
N VAL A 58 1.72 13.57 -31.67
CA VAL A 58 2.69 14.53 -31.15
C VAL A 58 4.03 13.86 -31.06
N HIS A 59 5.07 14.51 -31.56
CA HIS A 59 6.46 14.06 -31.42
C HIS A 59 7.29 15.20 -30.81
N ILE A 60 8.05 14.88 -29.76
CA ILE A 60 8.92 15.82 -29.03
C ILE A 60 10.31 15.22 -28.93
N GLY A 61 11.32 15.99 -29.31
CA GLY A 61 12.72 15.60 -29.22
C GLY A 61 13.45 16.31 -28.07
N ALA A 62 14.39 15.60 -27.45
CA ALA A 62 15.43 16.18 -26.60
C ALA A 62 16.74 16.27 -27.40
N PHE A 63 17.38 17.43 -27.39
CA PHE A 63 18.57 17.71 -28.20
C PHE A 63 19.75 18.16 -27.35
N SER A 64 20.90 17.52 -27.54
CA SER A 64 22.21 17.93 -27.02
C SER A 64 23.11 18.29 -28.21
N ASP A 65 23.63 19.51 -28.27
CA ASP A 65 24.49 19.97 -29.36
C ASP A 65 23.91 19.67 -30.76
N GLN A 66 22.61 19.96 -30.93
CA GLN A 66 21.80 19.68 -32.14
C GLN A 66 21.59 18.19 -32.49
N LYS A 67 22.14 17.25 -31.72
CA LYS A 67 21.88 15.81 -31.86
C LYS A 67 20.67 15.42 -31.03
N MET A 68 19.78 14.61 -31.60
CA MET A 68 18.64 14.06 -30.88
C MET A 68 19.12 12.96 -29.93
N VAL A 69 18.85 13.10 -28.64
CA VAL A 69 19.28 12.18 -27.57
C VAL A 69 18.11 11.51 -26.85
N GLY A 70 16.90 12.02 -27.08
CA GLY A 70 15.66 11.43 -26.58
C GLY A 70 14.48 11.82 -27.46
N HIS A 71 13.47 10.96 -27.47
CA HIS A 71 12.27 11.11 -28.26
C HIS A 71 11.07 10.60 -27.46
N VAL A 72 10.02 11.41 -27.36
CA VAL A 72 8.72 11.00 -26.81
C VAL A 72 7.64 11.33 -27.84
N TRP A 73 6.63 10.47 -27.91
CA TRP A 73 5.50 10.65 -28.81
C TRP A 73 4.22 10.12 -28.17
N TYR A 74 3.07 10.61 -28.64
CA TYR A 74 1.80 9.92 -28.47
C TYR A 74 1.06 9.84 -29.80
N ARG A 75 0.18 8.84 -29.93
CA ARG A 75 -0.69 8.62 -31.09
C ARG A 75 -2.10 8.27 -30.64
N GLY A 76 -3.10 8.87 -31.28
CA GLY A 76 -4.50 8.44 -31.16
C GLY A 76 -5.51 9.57 -31.01
N ARG A 77 -6.71 9.34 -31.54
CA ARG A 77 -7.87 10.24 -31.41
C ARG A 77 -8.52 10.18 -30.03
N ASP A 78 -8.39 9.05 -29.35
CA ASP A 78 -9.04 8.78 -28.08
C ASP A 78 -8.61 9.75 -26.97
N ASP A 79 -9.35 9.71 -25.86
CA ASP A 79 -9.10 10.53 -24.67
C ASP A 79 -7.75 10.23 -24.00
N TYR A 80 -7.23 9.01 -24.23
CA TYR A 80 -5.99 8.49 -23.66
C TYR A 80 -5.06 7.92 -24.75
N PRO A 81 -4.49 8.77 -25.63
CA PRO A 81 -3.61 8.30 -26.69
C PRO A 81 -2.39 7.56 -26.14
N VAL A 82 -1.89 6.61 -26.93
CA VAL A 82 -0.78 5.74 -26.53
C VAL A 82 0.53 6.50 -26.66
N LEU A 83 1.32 6.49 -25.58
CA LEU A 83 2.62 7.14 -25.48
C LEU A 83 3.76 6.13 -25.63
N GLY A 84 4.85 6.55 -26.28
CA GLY A 84 6.14 5.87 -26.23
C GLY A 84 7.29 6.85 -26.02
N ILE A 85 8.33 6.39 -25.32
CA ILE A 85 9.51 7.20 -25.00
C ILE A 85 10.80 6.38 -25.09
N GLY A 86 11.83 6.96 -25.71
CA GLY A 86 13.18 6.40 -25.80
C GLY A 86 14.25 7.45 -25.53
N ILE A 87 15.34 7.05 -24.87
CA ILE A 87 16.49 7.91 -24.55
C ILE A 87 17.76 7.11 -24.79
N ILE A 88 18.73 7.71 -25.49
CA ILE A 88 20.05 7.12 -25.71
C ILE A 88 20.69 6.77 -24.37
N ASP A 89 21.29 5.59 -24.27
CA ASP A 89 21.78 4.99 -23.02
C ASP A 89 22.70 5.91 -22.21
N THR A 90 23.61 6.62 -22.87
CA THR A 90 24.56 7.56 -22.23
C THR A 90 23.91 8.83 -21.67
N PHE A 91 22.65 9.10 -22.02
CA PHE A 91 21.86 10.25 -21.56
C PHE A 91 20.77 9.86 -20.53
N GLN A 92 20.74 8.58 -20.14
CA GLN A 92 19.80 8.07 -19.16
C GLN A 92 20.19 8.51 -17.73
N ASN A 93 19.24 8.50 -16.80
CA ASN A 93 19.40 8.96 -15.41
C ASN A 93 19.79 10.45 -15.24
N MET A 94 19.71 11.26 -16.31
CA MET A 94 19.99 12.71 -16.28
C MET A 94 18.71 13.58 -16.19
N GLY A 95 17.56 12.99 -15.81
CA GLY A 95 16.28 13.71 -15.73
C GLY A 95 15.61 14.06 -17.07
N ILE A 96 16.20 13.70 -18.22
CA ILE A 96 15.68 14.01 -19.57
C ILE A 96 14.30 13.37 -19.79
N GLY A 97 14.11 12.12 -19.38
CA GLY A 97 12.83 11.41 -19.53
C GLY A 97 11.69 12.09 -18.80
N GLN A 98 11.93 12.53 -17.57
CA GLN A 98 10.95 13.29 -16.79
C GLN A 98 10.56 14.59 -17.50
N ARG A 99 11.53 15.35 -17.99
CA ARG A 99 11.26 16.60 -18.72
C ARG A 99 10.50 16.38 -20.03
N LEU A 100 10.78 15.28 -20.75
CA LEU A 100 10.05 14.88 -21.95
C LEU A 100 8.59 14.52 -21.63
N MET A 101 8.37 13.70 -20.60
CA MET A 101 7.04 13.31 -20.11
C MET A 101 6.21 14.54 -19.72
N GLN A 102 6.78 15.44 -18.91
CA GLN A 102 6.11 16.68 -18.52
C GLN A 102 5.70 17.53 -19.73
N LYS A 103 6.58 17.67 -20.72
CA LYS A 103 6.28 18.47 -21.92
C LYS A 103 5.17 17.86 -22.76
N ILE A 104 5.17 16.53 -22.93
CA ILE A 104 4.13 15.85 -23.72
C ILE A 104 2.78 15.82 -22.99
N GLU A 105 2.77 15.69 -21.66
CA GLU A 105 1.56 15.80 -20.84
C GLU A 105 0.92 17.19 -20.97
N ILE A 106 1.70 18.27 -20.85
CA ILE A 106 1.22 19.64 -21.07
C ILE A 106 0.63 19.79 -22.48
N THR A 107 1.27 19.21 -23.49
CA THR A 107 0.80 19.28 -24.87
C THR A 107 -0.53 18.52 -25.05
N ALA A 108 -0.66 17.34 -24.44
CA ALA A 108 -1.89 16.56 -24.46
C ALA A 108 -3.05 17.29 -23.75
N GLN A 109 -2.79 17.91 -22.60
CA GLN A 109 -3.75 18.74 -21.87
C GLN A 109 -4.23 19.93 -22.72
N GLN A 110 -3.28 20.66 -23.35
CA GLN A 110 -3.60 21.78 -24.26
C GLN A 110 -4.43 21.35 -25.47
N ARG A 111 -4.30 20.10 -25.91
CA ARG A 111 -5.10 19.48 -26.97
C ARG A 111 -6.39 18.82 -26.46
N GLY A 112 -6.78 19.04 -25.20
CA GLY A 112 -8.05 18.58 -24.64
C GLY A 112 -8.13 17.09 -24.33
N LYS A 113 -6.98 16.38 -24.25
CA LYS A 113 -6.96 14.97 -23.85
C LYS A 113 -7.26 14.83 -22.36
N LEU A 114 -7.95 13.76 -21.96
CA LEU A 114 -8.21 13.46 -20.54
C LEU A 114 -6.98 12.85 -19.84
N GLY A 115 -6.09 12.26 -20.62
CA GLY A 115 -4.89 11.62 -20.09
C GLY A 115 -3.99 11.05 -21.18
N LEU A 116 -3.10 10.13 -20.78
CA LEU A 116 -2.21 9.36 -21.65
C LEU A 116 -2.20 7.90 -21.21
N SER A 117 -2.04 6.97 -22.15
CA SER A 117 -1.87 5.54 -21.87
C SER A 117 -0.52 5.03 -22.35
N LEU A 118 -0.01 3.96 -21.76
CA LEU A 118 1.21 3.28 -22.23
C LEU A 118 1.20 1.80 -21.85
N THR A 119 2.06 1.03 -22.49
CA THR A 119 2.44 -0.30 -22.00
C THR A 119 3.91 -0.33 -21.59
N CYS A 120 4.23 -1.18 -20.61
CA CYS A 120 5.60 -1.34 -20.12
C CYS A 120 5.86 -2.80 -19.75
N TYR A 121 6.99 -3.35 -20.21
CA TYR A 121 7.41 -4.70 -19.83
C TYR A 121 7.51 -4.87 -18.32
N LEU A 122 7.05 -6.03 -17.81
CA LEU A 122 6.97 -6.31 -16.37
C LEU A 122 8.34 -6.21 -15.70
N GLU A 123 9.39 -6.64 -16.40
CA GLU A 123 10.78 -6.64 -15.95
C GLU A 123 11.48 -5.26 -16.06
N ASN A 124 10.85 -4.27 -16.72
CA ASN A 124 11.44 -2.94 -16.88
C ASN A 124 11.14 -2.03 -15.68
N TYR A 125 11.63 -2.44 -14.51
CA TYR A 125 11.43 -1.73 -13.23
C TYR A 125 11.86 -0.27 -13.29
N ARG A 126 12.89 0.04 -14.10
CA ARG A 126 13.35 1.42 -14.27
C ARG A 126 12.31 2.29 -14.96
N ALA A 127 11.69 1.82 -16.04
CA ALA A 127 10.64 2.58 -16.74
C ALA A 127 9.37 2.66 -15.89
N ILE A 128 8.95 1.55 -15.26
CA ILE A 128 7.80 1.52 -14.35
C ILE A 128 7.97 2.58 -13.25
N ARG A 129 9.15 2.65 -12.63
CA ARG A 129 9.45 3.67 -11.61
C ARG A 129 9.34 5.09 -12.12
N VAL A 130 9.77 5.36 -13.36
CA VAL A 130 9.61 6.69 -13.98
C VAL A 130 8.13 7.00 -14.19
N TYR A 131 7.38 6.07 -14.78
CA TYR A 131 5.95 6.25 -15.07
C TYR A 131 5.13 6.43 -13.78
N ALA A 132 5.31 5.57 -12.79
CA ALA A 132 4.61 5.63 -11.51
C ALA A 132 4.90 6.96 -10.79
N LYS A 133 6.15 7.44 -10.80
CA LYS A 133 6.50 8.76 -10.24
C LYS A 133 5.86 9.94 -10.97
N GLN A 134 5.54 9.81 -12.26
CA GLN A 134 4.77 10.84 -12.99
C GLN A 134 3.25 10.74 -12.75
N GLY A 135 2.79 9.73 -12.01
CA GLY A 135 1.37 9.50 -11.70
C GLY A 135 0.66 8.58 -12.68
N TYR A 136 1.39 7.80 -13.48
CA TYR A 136 0.79 6.70 -14.23
C TYR A 136 0.46 5.56 -13.27
N ARG A 137 -0.77 5.06 -13.36
CA ARG A 137 -1.26 3.95 -12.54
C ARG A 137 -1.56 2.73 -13.39
N LEU A 138 -1.42 1.57 -12.80
CA LEU A 138 -1.82 0.31 -13.41
C LEU A 138 -3.33 0.30 -13.68
N VAL A 139 -3.69 -0.23 -14.85
CA VAL A 139 -5.09 -0.53 -15.21
C VAL A 139 -5.25 -1.98 -15.70
N GLY A 140 -4.18 -2.76 -15.67
CA GLY A 140 -4.15 -4.16 -16.08
C GLY A 140 -2.85 -4.51 -16.80
N ARG A 141 -2.93 -5.50 -17.68
CA ARG A 141 -1.84 -6.09 -18.45
C ARG A 141 -2.25 -6.26 -19.91
N ASN A 142 -1.28 -6.43 -20.80
CA ASN A 142 -1.55 -6.74 -22.20
C ASN A 142 -2.07 -8.19 -22.37
N SER A 143 -2.51 -8.55 -23.58
CA SER A 143 -3.09 -9.86 -23.87
C SER A 143 -2.17 -11.05 -23.55
N ASN A 144 -0.85 -10.85 -23.65
CA ASN A 144 0.15 -11.90 -23.50
C ASN A 144 0.77 -11.93 -22.09
N ASP A 145 0.31 -11.07 -21.17
CA ASP A 145 0.79 -11.00 -19.80
C ASP A 145 2.29 -10.69 -19.67
N THR A 146 2.83 -9.91 -20.61
CA THR A 146 4.25 -9.52 -20.65
C THR A 146 4.47 -8.03 -20.38
N GLN A 147 3.40 -7.24 -20.38
CA GLN A 147 3.47 -5.80 -20.14
C GLN A 147 2.32 -5.34 -19.27
N PHE A 148 2.60 -4.42 -18.35
CA PHE A 148 1.59 -3.62 -17.69
C PHE A 148 0.95 -2.65 -18.68
N ARG A 149 -0.35 -2.42 -18.52
CA ARG A 149 -1.08 -1.28 -19.08
C ARG A 149 -1.15 -0.22 -18.01
N MET A 150 -0.71 1.00 -18.34
CA MET A 150 -0.71 2.12 -17.40
C MET A 150 -1.43 3.33 -18.00
N ILE A 151 -2.11 4.09 -17.14
CA ILE A 151 -2.81 5.31 -17.51
C ILE A 151 -2.40 6.46 -16.60
N ARG A 152 -2.16 7.61 -17.20
CA ARG A 152 -2.10 8.91 -16.54
C ARG A 152 -3.42 9.63 -16.78
N CYS A 153 -4.25 9.74 -15.75
CA CYS A 153 -5.43 10.61 -15.78
C CYS A 153 -5.03 12.00 -15.28
N PHE A 154 -5.38 13.06 -16.01
CA PHE A 154 -5.04 14.43 -15.61
C PHE A 154 -5.91 14.94 -14.46
N ALA A 155 -7.13 14.43 -14.31
CA ALA A 155 -7.98 14.78 -13.16
C ALA A 155 -7.36 14.35 -11.82
N ASP A 156 -6.60 13.24 -11.81
CA ASP A 156 -5.89 12.74 -10.62
C ASP A 156 -4.87 13.77 -10.06
N GLN A 157 -4.44 14.78 -10.85
CA GLN A 157 -3.56 15.86 -10.38
C GLN A 157 -4.22 16.80 -9.37
N GLN A 158 -5.56 16.80 -9.31
CA GLN A 158 -6.35 17.68 -8.44
C GLN A 158 -6.75 17.00 -7.13
N SER A 159 -6.18 15.83 -6.82
CA SER A 159 -6.48 15.11 -5.58
C SER A 159 -6.24 16.00 -4.36
N PRO A 160 -7.20 16.09 -3.42
CA PRO A 160 -7.01 16.81 -2.16
C PRO A 160 -6.05 16.09 -1.20
N PHE A 161 -5.73 14.81 -1.48
CA PHE A 161 -4.82 14.01 -0.66
C PHE A 161 -3.47 13.88 -1.36
N SER A 162 -2.44 14.49 -0.79
CA SER A 162 -1.05 14.34 -1.24
C SER A 162 -0.48 12.96 -0.89
N VAL A 163 -0.90 12.39 0.25
CA VAL A 163 -0.49 11.08 0.74
C VAL A 163 -1.72 10.20 0.93
N ARG A 164 -1.69 9.02 0.31
CA ARG A 164 -2.72 8.00 0.35
C ARG A 164 -2.01 6.70 0.67
N GLY A 165 -1.84 6.42 1.96
CA GLY A 165 -1.01 5.33 2.44
C GLY A 165 -1.80 4.14 2.93
N VAL A 166 -1.17 2.97 2.90
CA VAL A 166 -1.64 1.78 3.60
C VAL A 166 -0.60 1.31 4.61
N TYR A 167 -1.04 1.05 5.82
CA TYR A 167 -0.36 0.23 6.79
C TYR A 167 -0.83 -1.21 6.61
N ALA A 168 -0.07 -1.97 5.81
CA ALA A 168 -0.22 -3.41 5.67
C ALA A 168 0.38 -4.08 6.91
N SER A 169 -0.50 -4.39 7.86
CA SER A 169 -0.14 -4.86 9.18
C SER A 169 0.24 -6.33 9.14
N SER A 170 1.52 -6.60 9.38
CA SER A 170 2.08 -7.94 9.54
C SER A 170 1.96 -8.40 10.99
N ILE A 171 0.79 -8.25 11.62
CA ILE A 171 0.55 -8.86 12.93
C ILE A 171 0.85 -10.37 12.83
N PRO A 172 1.61 -10.95 13.79
CA PRO A 172 2.09 -12.34 13.75
C PRO A 172 0.98 -13.36 14.04
N TRP A 173 -0.16 -13.27 13.34
CA TRP A 173 -1.27 -14.20 13.46
C TRP A 173 -0.96 -15.55 12.80
N ASN A 174 0.01 -15.59 11.88
CA ASN A 174 0.44 -16.78 11.16
C ASN A 174 -0.73 -17.53 10.48
N ILE A 175 -1.67 -16.80 9.87
CA ILE A 175 -2.78 -17.39 9.12
C ILE A 175 -2.39 -17.36 7.63
N ALA A 176 -1.80 -18.46 7.17
CA ALA A 176 -1.27 -18.60 5.82
C ALA A 176 -2.22 -18.06 4.74
N LEU A 177 -1.65 -17.28 3.80
CA LEU A 177 -2.34 -16.51 2.74
C LEU A 177 -3.20 -15.36 3.24
N LEU A 178 -3.92 -15.52 4.35
CA LEU A 178 -4.90 -14.54 4.81
C LEU A 178 -4.24 -13.30 5.41
N THR A 179 -3.14 -13.48 6.16
CA THR A 179 -2.44 -12.40 6.87
C THR A 179 -1.05 -12.14 6.30
N THR A 180 -0.68 -10.86 6.23
CA THR A 180 0.52 -10.39 5.51
C THR A 180 1.85 -10.86 6.12
N ASP A 181 1.84 -11.35 7.36
CA ASP A 181 3.00 -11.92 8.05
C ASP A 181 3.45 -13.29 7.52
N THR A 182 2.65 -13.90 6.65
CA THR A 182 2.90 -15.21 6.02
C THR A 182 3.12 -15.14 4.51
N TRP A 183 2.99 -13.95 3.93
CA TRP A 183 3.05 -13.74 2.48
C TRP A 183 4.44 -13.99 1.91
N ASN A 184 4.47 -14.54 0.70
CA ASN A 184 5.67 -14.52 -0.14
C ASN A 184 5.70 -13.23 -0.99
N LEU A 185 6.75 -13.05 -1.79
CA LEU A 185 6.91 -11.86 -2.62
C LEU A 185 5.79 -11.69 -3.67
N GLU A 186 5.26 -12.77 -4.24
CA GLU A 186 4.20 -12.67 -5.27
C GLU A 186 2.87 -12.20 -4.67
N ASP A 187 2.55 -12.62 -3.44
CA ASP A 187 1.40 -12.09 -2.69
C ASP A 187 1.55 -10.57 -2.48
N TRP A 188 2.75 -10.13 -2.08
CA TRP A 188 3.07 -8.70 -1.92
C TRP A 188 2.96 -7.94 -3.23
N LYS A 189 3.54 -8.46 -4.33
CA LYS A 189 3.48 -7.81 -5.65
C LYS A 189 2.05 -7.61 -6.12
N TRP A 190 1.21 -8.63 -6.00
CA TRP A 190 -0.20 -8.52 -6.35
C TRP A 190 -0.89 -7.39 -5.57
N TYR A 191 -0.69 -7.33 -4.25
CA TYR A 191 -1.33 -6.30 -3.43
C TYR A 191 -0.78 -4.90 -3.72
N ILE A 192 0.53 -4.75 -3.93
CA ILE A 192 1.18 -3.49 -4.33
C ILE A 192 0.65 -3.02 -5.70
N GLU A 193 0.47 -3.92 -6.66
CA GLU A 193 -0.11 -3.61 -7.97
C GLU A 193 -1.55 -3.09 -7.84
N LEU A 194 -2.38 -3.76 -7.03
CA LEU A 194 -3.73 -3.32 -6.72
C LEU A 194 -3.75 -1.93 -6.06
N LEU A 195 -2.88 -1.71 -5.07
CA LEU A 195 -2.75 -0.44 -4.37
C LEU A 195 -2.33 0.69 -5.33
N ASN A 196 -1.37 0.43 -6.23
CA ASN A 196 -0.99 1.39 -7.27
C ASN A 196 -2.18 1.69 -8.20
N ALA A 197 -2.91 0.67 -8.64
CA ALA A 197 -4.11 0.83 -9.45
C ALA A 197 -5.19 1.66 -8.73
N ALA A 198 -5.33 1.52 -7.41
CA ALA A 198 -6.23 2.32 -6.59
C ALA A 198 -5.77 3.78 -6.37
N GLY A 199 -4.50 4.08 -6.66
CA GLY A 199 -3.88 5.37 -6.43
C GLY A 199 -3.19 5.53 -5.08
N CYS A 200 -3.01 4.45 -4.31
CA CYS A 200 -2.15 4.45 -3.12
C CYS A 200 -0.71 4.82 -3.50
N ASN A 201 -0.06 5.67 -2.70
CA ASN A 201 1.31 6.14 -2.94
C ASN A 201 2.22 6.00 -1.72
N LEU A 202 1.79 5.28 -0.68
CA LEU A 202 2.63 4.96 0.48
C LEU A 202 2.34 3.55 0.98
N LEU A 203 3.36 2.72 1.11
CA LEU A 203 3.28 1.42 1.77
C LEU A 203 4.04 1.48 3.09
N LYS A 204 3.35 1.18 4.19
CA LYS A 204 3.93 1.03 5.51
C LYS A 204 3.78 -0.42 5.97
N ILE A 205 4.86 -1.00 6.48
CA ILE A 205 4.83 -2.24 7.25
C ILE A 205 5.18 -1.97 8.72
N TYR A 206 4.95 -2.94 9.61
CA TYR A 206 5.38 -2.86 10.99
C TYR A 206 5.96 -4.19 11.43
N ILE A 207 7.21 -4.20 11.85
CA ILE A 207 7.90 -5.40 12.28
C ILE A 207 7.65 -5.57 13.78
N TRP A 208 6.87 -6.58 14.14
CA TRP A 208 6.60 -6.92 15.54
C TRP A 208 7.81 -7.56 16.19
N SER A 209 7.97 -7.38 17.51
CA SER A 209 9.14 -7.91 18.21
C SER A 209 9.22 -9.44 18.25
N THR A 210 8.10 -10.13 18.12
CA THR A 210 8.04 -11.59 17.91
C THR A 210 8.57 -12.01 16.54
N GLN A 211 8.68 -11.08 15.59
CA GLN A 211 9.19 -11.28 14.23
C GLN A 211 10.61 -10.73 14.05
N TYR A 212 11.22 -10.17 15.09
CA TYR A 212 12.60 -9.71 15.03
C TYR A 212 13.54 -10.88 14.69
N TYR A 213 14.55 -10.56 13.90
CA TYR A 213 15.65 -11.44 13.55
C TYR A 213 16.95 -10.71 13.82
N HIS A 214 17.92 -11.44 14.39
CA HIS A 214 19.30 -11.00 14.53
C HIS A 214 20.17 -12.24 14.35
N PRO A 215 21.22 -12.21 13.51
CA PRO A 215 22.04 -13.39 13.20
C PRO A 215 22.70 -13.99 14.43
N ASP A 216 23.07 -13.15 15.41
CA ASP A 216 23.71 -13.57 16.66
C ASP A 216 22.75 -14.14 17.71
N GLU A 217 21.44 -14.18 17.44
CA GLU A 217 20.44 -14.78 18.34
C GLU A 217 19.80 -16.02 17.68
N PRO A 218 20.39 -17.24 17.86
CA PRO A 218 19.94 -18.47 17.19
C PRO A 218 18.46 -18.81 17.40
N SER A 219 17.87 -18.37 18.53
CA SER A 219 16.45 -18.56 18.82
C SER A 219 15.51 -17.90 17.82
N LEU A 220 16.01 -16.98 16.99
CA LEU A 220 15.24 -16.17 16.04
C LEU A 220 15.35 -16.66 14.59
N VAL A 221 16.05 -17.77 14.32
CA VAL A 221 16.30 -18.25 12.95
C VAL A 221 15.02 -18.51 12.15
N CYS A 222 13.91 -18.84 12.82
CA CYS A 222 12.60 -19.03 12.19
C CYS A 222 12.01 -17.74 11.60
N ASN A 223 12.55 -16.57 11.96
CA ASN A 223 12.16 -15.27 11.42
C ASN A 223 13.03 -14.80 10.26
N ALA A 224 14.20 -15.43 10.03
CA ALA A 224 15.20 -14.95 9.08
C ALA A 224 14.65 -14.78 7.65
N TRP A 225 13.74 -15.66 7.22
CA TRP A 225 13.16 -15.64 5.88
C TRP A 225 12.29 -14.40 5.60
N ARG A 226 11.73 -13.75 6.64
CA ARG A 226 10.81 -12.61 6.47
C ARG A 226 11.52 -11.35 5.99
N TYR A 227 12.75 -11.15 6.44
CA TYR A 227 13.51 -9.93 6.17
C TYR A 227 13.77 -9.72 4.66
N PRO A 228 14.28 -10.71 3.90
CA PRO A 228 14.41 -10.55 2.45
C PRO A 228 13.05 -10.39 1.75
N VAL A 229 12.00 -11.10 2.17
CA VAL A 229 10.67 -10.95 1.56
C VAL A 229 10.11 -9.54 1.74
N TRP A 230 10.22 -8.98 2.95
CA TRP A 230 9.77 -7.61 3.21
C TRP A 230 10.66 -6.57 2.53
N HIS A 231 11.97 -6.82 2.44
CA HIS A 231 12.90 -5.93 1.73
C HIS A 231 12.53 -5.85 0.25
N ASP A 232 12.39 -7.00 -0.41
CA ASP A 232 12.00 -7.10 -1.82
C ASP A 232 10.60 -6.49 -2.08
N ALA A 233 9.66 -6.68 -1.15
CA ALA A 233 8.32 -6.08 -1.24
C ALA A 233 8.37 -4.54 -1.18
N LEU A 234 9.18 -3.97 -0.27
CA LEU A 234 9.37 -2.52 -0.18
C LEU A 234 10.11 -1.99 -1.41
N GLU A 235 11.13 -2.69 -1.91
CA GLU A 235 11.79 -2.33 -3.17
C GLU A 235 10.78 -2.29 -4.33
N TYR A 236 9.93 -3.32 -4.43
CA TYR A 236 8.88 -3.36 -5.45
C TYR A 236 7.85 -2.24 -5.30
N ALA A 237 7.47 -1.88 -4.07
CA ALA A 237 6.61 -0.72 -3.83
C ALA A 237 7.24 0.59 -4.34
N ARG A 238 8.56 0.76 -4.19
CA ARG A 238 9.30 1.91 -4.75
C ARG A 238 9.36 1.88 -6.28
N VAL A 239 9.43 0.69 -6.89
CA VAL A 239 9.26 0.52 -8.34
C VAL A 239 7.87 0.99 -8.76
N MET A 240 6.84 0.67 -7.99
CA MET A 240 5.45 1.13 -8.20
C MET A 240 5.18 2.57 -7.73
N GLY A 241 6.24 3.35 -7.48
CA GLY A 241 6.15 4.78 -7.19
C GLY A 241 5.62 5.12 -5.80
N MET A 242 5.58 4.17 -4.87
CA MET A 242 5.16 4.39 -3.50
C MET A 242 6.33 4.85 -2.63
N GLU A 243 6.04 5.72 -1.66
CA GLU A 243 6.88 5.94 -0.49
C GLU A 243 6.82 4.70 0.41
N THR A 244 7.94 4.32 1.04
CA THR A 244 8.01 3.09 1.86
C THR A 244 8.40 3.36 3.30
N HIS A 245 7.58 2.90 4.25
CA HIS A 245 7.81 3.09 5.69
C HIS A 245 7.97 1.76 6.42
N VAL A 246 8.95 1.69 7.31
CA VAL A 246 9.14 0.56 8.22
C VAL A 246 8.94 1.01 9.66
N GLY A 247 7.89 0.50 10.30
CA GLY A 247 7.60 0.76 11.70
C GLY A 247 8.13 -0.32 12.64
N PHE A 248 8.51 0.09 13.84
CA PHE A 248 8.84 -0.81 14.94
C PHE A 248 8.60 -0.12 16.29
N SER A 249 8.38 -0.89 17.36
CA SER A 249 8.25 -0.31 18.70
C SER A 249 9.61 0.05 19.28
N THR A 250 9.64 1.20 19.92
CA THR A 250 10.86 1.74 20.54
C THR A 250 11.32 0.95 21.77
N GLY A 251 10.43 0.20 22.43
CA GLY A 251 10.71 -0.45 23.72
C GLY A 251 10.79 -1.98 23.72
N THR A 252 10.59 -2.62 22.58
CA THR A 252 10.37 -4.07 22.53
C THR A 252 11.61 -4.86 22.17
N VAL A 253 11.61 -6.12 22.60
CA VAL A 253 12.65 -7.10 22.29
C VAL A 253 11.99 -8.45 21.92
N PRO A 254 12.74 -9.41 21.34
CA PRO A 254 12.20 -10.74 21.11
C PRO A 254 11.82 -11.45 22.42
N PRO A 255 10.86 -12.41 22.38
CA PRO A 255 10.42 -13.15 23.56
C PRO A 255 11.57 -13.77 24.36
N SER A 256 12.56 -14.35 23.67
CA SER A 256 13.71 -15.00 24.30
C SER A 256 14.56 -14.02 25.13
N VAL A 257 14.75 -12.80 24.64
CA VAL A 257 15.49 -11.73 25.34
C VAL A 257 14.70 -11.22 26.54
N TRP A 258 13.41 -10.95 26.35
CA TRP A 258 12.54 -10.52 27.45
C TRP A 258 12.46 -11.55 28.58
N LEU A 259 12.44 -12.84 28.24
CA LEU A 259 12.51 -13.94 29.21
C LEU A 259 13.84 -13.97 29.96
N ARG A 260 14.95 -13.70 29.28
CA ARG A 260 16.32 -13.67 29.84
C ARG A 260 16.55 -12.54 30.84
N PHE A 261 15.83 -11.41 30.71
CA PHE A 261 16.05 -10.20 31.52
C PHE A 261 14.80 -9.73 32.31
N PRO A 262 14.29 -10.52 33.28
CA PRO A 262 13.10 -10.18 34.06
C PRO A 262 13.21 -8.84 34.80
N GLN A 263 14.40 -8.49 35.29
CA GLN A 263 14.67 -7.25 36.00
C GLN A 263 14.62 -5.99 35.13
N LEU A 264 14.72 -6.14 33.80
CA LEU A 264 14.70 -5.01 32.86
C LEU A 264 13.31 -4.76 32.27
N ARG A 265 12.33 -5.63 32.57
CA ARG A 265 10.98 -5.54 32.02
C ARG A 265 10.29 -4.24 32.42
N ALA A 266 9.35 -3.82 31.57
CA ALA A 266 8.43 -2.75 31.90
C ALA A 266 7.52 -3.15 33.08
N GLU A 267 7.15 -2.19 33.93
CA GLU A 267 6.28 -2.38 35.10
C GLU A 267 4.81 -2.00 34.81
N ASP A 268 4.34 -2.16 33.58
CA ASP A 268 2.98 -1.81 33.19
C ASP A 268 1.93 -2.78 33.77
N VAL A 269 0.75 -2.25 34.11
CA VAL A 269 -0.34 -2.96 34.79
C VAL A 269 -1.37 -3.52 33.80
N ASN A 270 -1.40 -3.06 32.54
CA ASN A 270 -2.51 -3.38 31.62
C ASN A 270 -2.12 -3.80 30.19
N TYR A 271 -0.89 -4.27 29.95
CA TYR A 271 -0.49 -4.69 28.60
C TYR A 271 0.42 -5.93 28.57
N THR A 272 0.16 -6.86 27.65
CA THR A 272 0.78 -8.20 27.50
C THR A 272 2.06 -8.23 26.64
N GLY A 273 2.70 -7.06 26.48
CA GLY A 273 3.75 -6.82 25.50
C GLY A 273 5.13 -7.28 25.96
N ILE A 274 5.95 -7.65 24.98
CA ILE A 274 7.34 -8.10 25.17
C ILE A 274 8.26 -6.86 25.22
N THR A 275 8.02 -6.02 26.24
CA THR A 275 8.61 -4.67 26.37
C THR A 275 9.60 -4.62 27.54
N LEU A 276 10.75 -4.00 27.32
CA LEU A 276 11.70 -3.62 28.37
C LEU A 276 11.51 -2.15 28.75
N CYS A 277 11.82 -1.81 30.00
CA CYS A 277 11.84 -0.43 30.44
C CYS A 277 12.91 0.35 29.65
N TRP A 278 12.53 1.37 28.88
CA TRP A 278 13.48 2.15 28.08
C TRP A 278 14.65 2.71 28.89
N GLN A 279 14.43 3.12 30.14
CA GLN A 279 15.48 3.67 31.00
C GLN A 279 16.51 2.62 31.45
N ARG A 280 16.09 1.37 31.65
CA ARG A 280 16.92 0.30 32.24
C ARG A 280 17.40 -0.74 31.21
N GLY A 281 16.56 -1.02 30.22
CA GLY A 281 16.74 -2.09 29.24
C GLY A 281 17.26 -1.65 27.88
N LYS A 282 17.56 -0.36 27.70
CA LYS A 282 18.00 0.23 26.41
C LYS A 282 19.08 -0.58 25.70
N GLU A 283 20.11 -0.99 26.42
CA GLU A 283 21.25 -1.74 25.87
C GLU A 283 20.85 -3.09 25.27
N GLN A 284 19.74 -3.69 25.72
CA GLN A 284 19.21 -4.95 25.17
C GLN A 284 18.24 -4.71 24.01
N ILE A 285 17.69 -3.50 23.89
CA ILE A 285 16.77 -3.11 22.82
C ILE A 285 17.56 -2.75 21.55
N LEU A 286 18.58 -1.89 21.71
CA LEU A 286 19.27 -1.25 20.58
C LEU A 286 19.87 -2.23 19.56
N PRO A 287 20.47 -3.39 19.93
CA PRO A 287 21.04 -4.31 18.93
C PRO A 287 20.02 -4.78 17.87
N PHE A 288 18.77 -5.02 18.28
CA PHE A 288 17.71 -5.44 17.34
C PHE A 288 17.25 -4.29 16.45
N GLN A 289 17.17 -3.08 17.00
CA GLN A 289 16.80 -1.88 16.25
C GLN A 289 17.90 -1.51 15.26
N ASP A 290 19.18 -1.59 15.66
CA ASP A 290 20.33 -1.34 14.79
C ASP A 290 20.32 -2.29 13.59
N TYR A 291 20.19 -3.59 13.83
CA TYR A 291 20.16 -4.57 12.75
C TYR A 291 18.96 -4.37 11.80
N LEU A 292 17.79 -4.04 12.34
CA LEU A 292 16.60 -3.72 11.55
C LEU A 292 16.83 -2.45 10.71
N ILE A 293 17.34 -1.38 11.32
CA ILE A 293 17.63 -0.11 10.63
C ILE A 293 18.61 -0.34 9.48
N ASP A 294 19.71 -1.05 9.75
CA ASP A 294 20.72 -1.36 8.74
C ASP A 294 20.14 -2.19 7.60
N THR A 295 19.30 -3.19 7.91
CA THR A 295 18.69 -4.07 6.91
C THR A 295 17.76 -3.33 5.94
N PHE A 296 16.97 -2.36 6.42
CA PHE A 296 15.89 -1.76 5.63
C PHE A 296 16.18 -0.33 5.14
N SER A 297 17.30 0.27 5.54
CA SER A 297 17.62 1.69 5.26
C SER A 297 17.69 2.06 3.78
N ASP A 298 18.02 1.11 2.90
CA ASP A 298 18.11 1.32 1.44
C ASP A 298 16.75 1.23 0.72
N VAL A 299 15.77 0.58 1.35
CA VAL A 299 14.42 0.36 0.80
C VAL A 299 13.31 1.11 1.55
N THR A 300 13.63 1.92 2.56
CA THR A 300 12.65 2.75 3.28
C THR A 300 12.94 4.25 3.17
N ASP A 301 11.90 5.04 2.91
CA ASP A 301 11.95 6.51 2.95
C ASP A 301 11.77 7.08 4.36
N SER A 302 11.25 6.29 5.30
CA SER A 302 11.15 6.68 6.71
C SER A 302 11.01 5.48 7.64
N PHE A 303 11.76 5.49 8.74
CA PHE A 303 11.44 4.62 9.88
C PHE A 303 10.36 5.28 10.74
N VAL A 304 9.39 4.48 11.21
CA VAL A 304 8.29 4.94 12.05
C VAL A 304 8.51 4.44 13.48
N LEU A 305 8.84 5.37 14.38
CA LEU A 305 9.03 5.07 15.80
C LEU A 305 7.67 4.95 16.49
N TRP A 306 7.32 3.74 16.90
CA TRP A 306 6.05 3.46 17.57
C TRP A 306 6.22 3.52 19.09
N PHE A 307 5.35 4.31 19.73
CA PHE A 307 5.38 4.54 21.17
C PHE A 307 4.16 3.92 21.84
N ALA A 308 4.32 3.50 23.10
CA ALA A 308 3.30 2.98 24.01
C ALA A 308 2.60 1.66 23.61
N ASN A 309 2.61 1.28 22.32
CA ASN A 309 2.11 0.00 21.82
C ASN A 309 3.30 -0.79 21.18
N PRO A 310 3.52 -2.09 21.49
CA PRO A 310 2.74 -2.93 22.38
C PRO A 310 2.74 -2.47 23.83
N GLY A 311 3.88 -2.25 24.49
CA GLY A 311 3.87 -1.84 25.90
C GLY A 311 4.53 -0.48 26.14
N ALA A 312 4.11 0.19 27.21
CA ALA A 312 4.87 1.27 27.83
C ALA A 312 5.46 0.79 29.17
N CYS A 313 6.32 1.60 29.79
CA CYS A 313 6.74 1.37 31.17
C CYS A 313 6.28 2.55 32.00
N ILE A 314 5.66 2.28 33.15
CA ILE A 314 5.16 3.29 34.09
C ILE A 314 5.88 3.26 35.44
N CYS A 315 7.05 2.61 35.50
CA CYS A 315 7.90 2.65 36.69
C CYS A 315 8.24 4.11 37.07
N SER A 316 8.75 4.33 38.29
CA SER A 316 9.06 5.67 38.80
C SER A 316 9.93 6.53 37.87
N ASP A 317 10.83 5.90 37.10
CA ASP A 317 11.73 6.58 36.17
C ASP A 317 11.08 6.91 34.82
N CYS A 318 9.95 6.27 34.50
CA CYS A 318 9.23 6.43 33.23
C CYS A 318 7.92 7.22 33.37
N ARG A 319 7.57 7.70 34.57
CA ARG A 319 6.35 8.48 34.82
C ARG A 319 6.23 9.72 33.93
N ASN A 320 7.34 10.42 33.68
CA ASN A 320 7.36 11.49 32.69
C ASN A 320 7.54 10.87 31.29
N TYR A 321 6.43 10.48 30.68
CA TYR A 321 6.46 9.74 29.43
C TYR A 321 6.96 10.57 28.24
N LEU A 322 6.78 11.90 28.24
CA LEU A 322 7.41 12.78 27.26
C LEU A 322 8.93 12.60 27.22
N ARG A 323 9.58 12.54 28.39
CA ARG A 323 11.02 12.30 28.50
C ARG A 323 11.42 10.93 27.93
N VAL A 324 10.57 9.92 28.06
CA VAL A 324 10.80 8.58 27.48
C VAL A 324 10.72 8.65 25.97
N ILE A 325 9.65 9.25 25.42
CA ILE A 325 9.46 9.44 23.98
C ILE A 325 10.65 10.19 23.38
N MET A 326 11.02 11.34 23.95
CA MET A 326 12.10 12.16 23.42
C MET A 326 13.47 11.48 23.54
N SER A 327 13.73 10.75 24.64
CA SER A 327 14.96 9.97 24.75
C SER A 327 15.04 8.87 23.68
N ALA A 328 13.93 8.18 23.41
CA ALA A 328 13.87 7.16 22.36
C ALA A 328 14.01 7.77 20.96
N PHE A 329 13.30 8.88 20.70
CA PHE A 329 13.40 9.62 19.46
C PHE A 329 14.85 10.04 19.18
N TYR A 330 15.51 10.79 20.05
CA TYR A 330 16.87 11.25 19.78
C TYR A 330 17.88 10.10 19.66
N THR A 331 17.75 9.05 20.48
CA THR A 331 18.67 7.89 20.40
C THR A 331 18.53 7.17 19.06
N LEU A 332 17.30 6.98 18.58
CA LEU A 332 17.06 6.25 17.33
C LEU A 332 17.27 7.12 16.11
N SER A 333 16.94 8.41 16.18
CA SER A 333 17.25 9.37 15.13
C SER A 333 18.76 9.47 14.88
N ASP A 334 19.59 9.45 15.93
CA ASP A 334 21.07 9.41 15.78
C ASP A 334 21.55 8.15 15.04
N LYS A 335 20.90 7.00 15.26
CA LYS A 335 21.21 5.73 14.57
C LYS A 335 20.71 5.68 13.13
N ILE A 336 19.66 6.43 12.84
CA ILE A 336 19.05 6.56 11.51
C ILE A 336 19.71 7.69 10.70
N ASP A 337 20.41 8.61 11.37
CA ASP A 337 20.96 9.83 10.76
C ASP A 337 21.80 9.52 9.51
N GLY A 338 21.62 10.37 8.49
CA GLY A 338 22.23 10.20 7.18
C GLY A 338 21.72 9.01 6.33
N LYS A 339 20.86 8.14 6.87
CA LYS A 339 20.29 6.99 6.12
C LYS A 339 18.94 7.33 5.49
N THR A 340 17.97 7.77 6.30
CA THR A 340 16.59 8.05 5.85
C THR A 340 15.84 8.94 6.86
N ASN A 341 14.56 9.24 6.62
CA ASN A 341 13.77 10.08 7.53
C ASN A 341 13.27 9.31 8.76
N VAL A 342 12.85 10.08 9.77
CA VAL A 342 12.20 9.55 10.98
C VAL A 342 10.79 10.12 11.09
N ALA A 343 9.81 9.24 11.26
CA ALA A 343 8.43 9.56 11.57
C ALA A 343 8.08 9.02 12.95
N LEU A 344 7.10 9.63 13.60
CA LEU A 344 6.65 9.23 14.93
C LEU A 344 5.22 8.68 14.86
N CYS A 345 4.92 7.66 15.66
CA CYS A 345 3.55 7.18 15.85
C CYS A 345 3.15 7.34 17.33
N PRO A 346 2.77 8.56 17.75
CA PRO A 346 2.19 8.81 19.07
C PRO A 346 0.66 8.66 19.02
N TRP A 347 0.15 7.62 18.36
CA TRP A 347 -1.28 7.48 18.05
C TRP A 347 -2.23 7.37 19.27
N TRP A 348 -1.69 7.21 20.48
CA TRP A 348 -2.41 7.16 21.78
C TRP A 348 -2.11 8.35 22.69
N ILE A 349 -1.50 9.41 22.17
CA ILE A 349 -0.99 10.51 22.98
C ILE A 349 -2.09 11.22 23.78
N GLU A 350 -3.30 11.32 23.24
CA GLU A 350 -4.48 11.86 23.90
C GLU A 350 -4.88 11.02 25.12
N SER A 351 -4.82 9.69 24.99
CA SER A 351 -5.11 8.78 26.08
C SER A 351 -4.07 8.86 27.21
N ILE A 352 -2.81 9.15 26.87
CA ILE A 352 -1.74 9.38 27.85
C ILE A 352 -1.93 10.72 28.55
N GLU A 353 -2.25 11.79 27.81
CA GLU A 353 -2.53 13.13 28.35
C GLU A 353 -3.67 13.10 29.38
N ASP A 354 -4.75 12.39 29.05
CA ASP A 354 -5.93 12.19 29.89
C ASP A 354 -5.67 11.28 31.13
N GLY A 355 -4.50 10.64 31.22
CA GLY A 355 -4.20 9.69 32.29
C GLY A 355 -5.01 8.38 32.20
N ARG A 356 -5.33 7.94 30.97
CA ARG A 356 -5.96 6.64 30.72
C ARG A 356 -4.89 5.54 30.63
N LEU A 357 -5.32 4.28 30.53
CA LEU A 357 -4.45 3.12 30.30
C LEU A 357 -3.35 2.90 31.35
N GLY A 358 -3.55 3.39 32.58
CA GLY A 358 -2.59 3.24 33.68
C GLY A 358 -1.55 4.36 33.77
N PHE A 359 -1.58 5.35 32.86
CA PHE A 359 -0.76 6.56 32.98
C PHE A 359 -1.34 7.52 34.02
N GLY A 360 -0.48 8.31 34.67
CA GLY A 360 -0.92 9.51 35.35
C GLY A 360 -1.24 10.61 34.32
N SER A 361 -2.20 11.48 34.62
CA SER A 361 -2.52 12.62 33.74
C SER A 361 -1.27 13.48 33.50
N HIS A 362 -1.07 13.85 32.23
CA HIS A 362 0.08 14.62 31.76
C HIS A 362 -0.42 15.81 30.91
N PRO A 363 -0.86 16.90 31.56
CA PRO A 363 -1.58 17.98 30.87
C PRO A 363 -0.71 18.68 29.83
N ASN A 364 -1.30 18.99 28.67
CA ASN A 364 -0.65 19.62 27.50
C ASN A 364 0.46 18.78 26.83
N LEU A 365 0.49 17.47 27.08
CA LEU A 365 1.46 16.56 26.48
C LEU A 365 1.48 16.62 24.95
N ARG A 366 0.32 16.77 24.29
CA ARG A 366 0.23 16.89 22.82
C ARG A 366 0.99 18.10 22.30
N HIS A 367 0.80 19.28 22.91
CA HIS A 367 1.51 20.50 22.55
C HIS A 367 3.00 20.41 22.87
N GLN A 368 3.36 19.88 24.04
CA GLN A 368 4.77 19.73 24.42
C GLN A 368 5.52 18.79 23.47
N LEU A 369 4.91 17.66 23.13
CA LEU A 369 5.47 16.73 22.15
C LEU A 369 5.64 17.41 20.79
N ALA A 370 4.62 18.14 20.32
CA ALA A 370 4.66 18.81 19.02
C ALA A 370 5.77 19.88 18.94
N THR A 371 6.05 20.60 20.02
CA THR A 371 7.13 21.61 20.08
C THR A 371 8.53 21.01 20.02
N GLU A 372 8.71 19.78 20.51
CA GLU A 372 10.03 19.13 20.59
C GLU A 372 10.40 18.38 19.29
N ILE A 373 9.41 18.07 18.43
CA ILE A 373 9.61 17.37 17.17
C ILE A 373 10.05 18.37 16.09
N PRO A 374 11.02 18.04 15.22
CA PRO A 374 11.44 18.93 14.14
C PRO A 374 10.31 19.28 13.16
N ASP A 375 10.31 20.52 12.68
CA ASP A 375 9.36 21.02 11.69
C ASP A 375 9.31 20.14 10.43
N GLY A 376 8.13 19.94 9.87
CA GLY A 376 7.90 19.05 8.73
C GLY A 376 7.98 17.54 9.04
N SER A 377 8.30 17.11 10.26
CA SER A 377 8.29 15.68 10.61
C SER A 377 6.90 15.09 10.45
N ARG A 378 6.85 13.82 10.03
CA ARG A 378 5.58 13.10 9.88
C ARG A 378 5.16 12.44 11.19
N VAL A 379 3.88 12.60 11.55
CA VAL A 379 3.31 12.05 12.79
C VAL A 379 2.04 11.26 12.52
N ILE A 380 1.99 9.99 12.93
CA ILE A 380 0.82 9.13 12.77
C ILE A 380 -0.08 9.29 14.00
N ILE A 381 -1.31 9.73 13.75
CA ILE A 381 -2.36 10.02 14.75
C ILE A 381 -3.63 9.27 14.34
N GLN A 382 -4.51 8.93 15.27
CA GLN A 382 -5.82 8.36 14.92
C GLN A 382 -6.63 9.32 14.03
N SER A 383 -7.32 8.79 13.02
CA SER A 383 -8.06 9.63 12.06
C SER A 383 -9.29 10.34 12.62
N THR A 384 -9.72 9.97 13.82
CA THR A 384 -10.86 10.56 14.53
C THR A 384 -10.44 11.63 15.55
N GLU A 385 -9.14 11.76 15.83
CA GLU A 385 -8.60 12.69 16.82
C GLU A 385 -8.24 14.04 16.17
N TYR A 386 -9.27 14.76 15.69
CA TYR A 386 -9.12 16.01 14.95
C TYR A 386 -8.37 17.09 15.73
N GLU A 387 -8.62 17.22 17.04
CA GLU A 387 -7.89 18.17 17.88
C GLU A 387 -6.38 17.89 17.86
N THR A 388 -5.98 16.63 17.97
CA THR A 388 -4.57 16.25 17.91
C THR A 388 -4.00 16.51 16.52
N ILE A 389 -4.75 16.24 15.45
CA ILE A 389 -4.33 16.54 14.07
C ILE A 389 -4.08 18.05 13.88
N ASP A 390 -4.96 18.90 14.40
CA ASP A 390 -4.83 20.36 14.29
C ASP A 390 -3.64 20.88 15.12
N ILE A 391 -3.46 20.38 16.35
CA ILE A 391 -2.28 20.69 17.18
C ILE A 391 -0.99 20.38 16.42
N MET A 392 -0.89 19.21 15.78
CA MET A 392 0.32 18.83 15.04
C MET A 392 0.56 19.79 13.85
N ARG A 393 -0.48 20.20 13.13
CA ARG A 393 -0.37 21.15 12.01
C ARG A 393 0.05 22.55 12.47
N GLU A 394 -0.51 23.03 13.56
CA GLU A 394 -0.19 24.35 14.12
C GLU A 394 1.29 24.46 14.51
N HIS A 395 1.92 23.34 14.87
CA HIS A 395 3.34 23.23 15.18
C HIS A 395 4.22 22.87 13.96
N GLY A 396 3.66 22.91 12.74
CA GLY A 396 4.40 22.68 11.50
C GLY A 396 4.66 21.21 11.16
N LEU A 397 4.05 20.27 11.90
CA LEU A 397 4.18 18.84 11.64
C LEU A 397 3.23 18.38 10.53
N ASN A 398 3.56 17.25 9.92
CA ASN A 398 2.78 16.62 8.86
C ASN A 398 1.98 15.43 9.42
N PRO A 399 0.72 15.62 9.87
CA PRO A 399 -0.08 14.51 10.37
C PRO A 399 -0.41 13.51 9.25
N LEU A 400 -0.33 12.24 9.61
CA LEU A 400 -0.75 11.11 8.79
C LEU A 400 -1.87 10.35 9.53
N PRO A 401 -3.14 10.75 9.33
CA PRO A 401 -4.30 10.17 10.00
C PRO A 401 -4.48 8.67 9.71
N LEU A 402 -4.45 7.84 10.76
CA LEU A 402 -4.63 6.39 10.70
C LEU A 402 -6.12 6.02 10.70
N ALA A 403 -6.62 5.59 9.54
CA ALA A 403 -7.98 5.12 9.31
C ALA A 403 -8.16 3.68 9.82
N PHE A 404 -8.17 3.52 11.15
CA PHE A 404 -8.26 2.22 11.83
C PHE A 404 -9.60 1.50 11.60
N PHE A 405 -10.66 2.23 11.26
CA PHE A 405 -12.00 1.68 11.03
C PHE A 405 -12.10 0.73 9.82
N LEU A 406 -11.16 0.83 8.87
CA LEU A 406 -11.14 -0.03 7.69
C LEU A 406 -10.93 -1.51 8.05
N ASP A 407 -10.10 -1.78 9.06
CA ASP A 407 -9.74 -3.13 9.46
C ASP A 407 -9.39 -3.23 10.96
N PRO A 408 -10.31 -2.86 11.87
CA PRO A 408 -9.98 -2.63 13.27
C PRO A 408 -9.45 -3.90 13.96
N GLU A 409 -8.37 -3.72 14.72
CA GLU A 409 -7.84 -4.74 15.62
C GLU A 409 -8.65 -4.76 16.93
N GLY A 410 -9.06 -5.95 17.38
CA GLY A 410 -9.84 -6.13 18.61
C GLY A 410 -9.29 -7.23 19.52
N GLY A 411 -8.01 -7.61 19.35
CA GLY A 411 -7.41 -8.74 20.07
C GLY A 411 -7.85 -10.13 19.59
N PHE A 412 -8.82 -10.20 18.66
CA PHE A 412 -9.25 -11.41 17.97
C PHE A 412 -9.54 -11.08 16.50
N GLU A 413 -9.18 -11.98 15.59
CA GLU A 413 -9.12 -11.81 14.12
C GLU A 413 -10.51 -11.69 13.45
N SER A 414 -11.56 -11.50 14.25
CA SER A 414 -12.95 -11.63 13.83
C SER A 414 -13.48 -10.49 12.99
N ASN A 415 -12.89 -9.30 13.07
CA ASN A 415 -13.46 -8.15 12.37
C ASN A 415 -13.24 -8.20 10.86
N ASN A 416 -12.20 -8.92 10.41
CA ASN A 416 -11.56 -8.59 9.14
C ASN A 416 -11.46 -9.78 8.18
N ILE A 417 -11.74 -11.00 8.65
CA ILE A 417 -11.72 -12.20 7.78
C ILE A 417 -12.93 -12.24 6.85
N LEU A 418 -14.14 -11.98 7.38
CA LEU A 418 -15.37 -11.97 6.57
C LEU A 418 -15.46 -10.66 5.77
N PRO A 419 -15.81 -10.71 4.48
CA PRO A 419 -15.71 -9.55 3.62
C PRO A 419 -16.75 -8.51 3.99
N GLU A 420 -16.30 -7.28 4.25
CA GLU A 420 -17.14 -6.15 4.65
C GLU A 420 -16.65 -4.89 3.92
N PRO A 421 -17.27 -4.51 2.79
CA PRO A 421 -16.73 -3.46 1.94
C PRO A 421 -16.68 -2.06 2.58
N LYS A 422 -17.59 -1.75 3.52
CA LYS A 422 -17.65 -0.48 4.28
C LYS A 422 -17.74 0.78 3.42
N PHE A 423 -18.34 0.72 2.23
CA PHE A 423 -18.31 1.85 1.29
C PHE A 423 -18.97 3.11 1.87
N ARG A 424 -20.07 2.95 2.60
CA ARG A 424 -20.75 4.09 3.26
C ARG A 424 -19.90 4.74 4.34
N GLN A 425 -19.19 3.94 5.14
CA GLN A 425 -18.29 4.47 6.18
C GLN A 425 -17.10 5.20 5.55
N ILE A 426 -16.58 4.69 4.43
CA ILE A 426 -15.52 5.35 3.66
C ILE A 426 -16.00 6.70 3.13
N ASP A 427 -17.21 6.77 2.56
CA ASP A 427 -17.77 8.03 2.05
C ASP A 427 -17.95 9.05 3.19
N GLN A 428 -18.54 8.64 4.32
CA GLN A 428 -18.70 9.50 5.51
C GLN A 428 -17.36 10.00 6.06
N TRP A 429 -16.36 9.12 6.14
CA TRP A 429 -15.02 9.49 6.59
C TRP A 429 -14.35 10.48 5.62
N LEU A 430 -14.53 10.30 4.30
CA LEU A 430 -13.97 11.19 3.30
C LEU A 430 -14.60 12.58 3.39
N GLU A 431 -15.92 12.67 3.52
CA GLU A 431 -16.64 13.94 3.68
C GLU A 431 -16.12 14.71 4.91
N ALA A 432 -16.09 14.06 6.08
CA ALA A 432 -15.56 14.67 7.30
C ALA A 432 -14.07 15.07 7.20
N SER A 433 -13.28 14.27 6.49
CA SER A 433 -11.87 14.54 6.23
C SER A 433 -11.66 15.75 5.32
N LEU A 434 -12.50 15.93 4.29
CA LEU A 434 -12.45 17.10 3.41
C LEU A 434 -12.86 18.37 4.15
N GLU A 435 -13.90 18.31 5.00
CA GLU A 435 -14.31 19.42 5.86
C GLU A 435 -13.18 19.83 6.82
N SER A 436 -12.46 18.85 7.36
CA SER A 436 -11.32 19.03 8.28
C SER A 436 -9.97 19.25 7.57
N LYS A 437 -9.99 19.45 6.25
CA LYS A 437 -8.81 19.72 5.40
C LYS A 437 -7.69 18.69 5.56
N HIS A 438 -8.05 17.41 5.67
CA HIS A 438 -7.10 16.31 5.64
C HIS A 438 -6.43 16.24 4.26
N GLY A 439 -5.11 16.40 4.22
CA GLY A 439 -4.29 16.26 3.01
C GLY A 439 -3.55 14.91 2.91
N ALA A 440 -3.77 14.01 3.87
CA ALA A 440 -3.09 12.73 4.00
C ALA A 440 -3.99 11.69 4.68
N SER A 441 -3.74 10.40 4.43
CA SER A 441 -4.35 9.29 5.16
C SER A 441 -3.46 8.05 5.18
N LEU A 442 -3.70 7.19 6.17
CA LEU A 442 -3.07 5.88 6.29
C LEU A 442 -4.15 4.84 6.64
N ALA A 443 -4.54 4.02 5.65
CA ALA A 443 -5.42 2.89 5.87
C ALA A 443 -4.75 1.86 6.78
N TYR A 444 -5.52 1.20 7.65
CA TYR A 444 -5.05 0.03 8.38
C TYR A 444 -5.60 -1.24 7.72
N ARG A 445 -4.73 -2.23 7.43
CA ARG A 445 -5.15 -3.49 6.80
C ARG A 445 -4.39 -4.69 7.34
N LEU A 446 -5.12 -5.73 7.72
CA LEU A 446 -4.65 -7.02 8.23
C LEU A 446 -4.88 -8.15 7.24
N THR A 447 -6.03 -8.14 6.55
CA THR A 447 -6.50 -9.26 5.72
C THR A 447 -6.84 -8.83 4.27
N PRO A 448 -5.85 -8.41 3.47
CA PRO A 448 -6.11 -7.82 2.15
C PRO A 448 -6.96 -8.67 1.22
N TYR A 449 -6.74 -9.98 1.12
CA TYR A 449 -7.42 -10.83 0.14
C TYR A 449 -8.95 -10.92 0.31
N THR A 450 -9.48 -10.62 1.49
CA THR A 450 -10.93 -10.60 1.73
C THR A 450 -11.50 -9.19 1.84
N GLN A 451 -10.66 -8.15 1.85
CA GLN A 451 -11.05 -6.77 2.08
C GLN A 451 -10.60 -5.79 0.98
N TYR A 452 -9.88 -6.24 -0.04
CA TYR A 452 -9.23 -5.38 -1.03
C TYR A 452 -10.17 -4.45 -1.79
N SER A 453 -11.47 -4.76 -1.87
CA SER A 453 -12.47 -3.88 -2.48
C SER A 453 -12.61 -2.56 -1.71
N SER A 454 -12.53 -2.62 -0.37
CA SER A 454 -12.55 -1.44 0.49
C SER A 454 -11.26 -0.63 0.35
N ASP A 455 -10.09 -1.27 0.22
CA ASP A 455 -8.81 -0.58 -0.05
C ASP A 455 -8.87 0.19 -1.37
N TYR A 456 -9.29 -0.48 -2.43
CA TYR A 456 -9.38 0.12 -3.76
C TYR A 456 -10.35 1.31 -3.76
N TYR A 457 -11.52 1.14 -3.14
CA TYR A 457 -12.52 2.19 -3.02
C TYR A 457 -11.99 3.38 -2.21
N PHE A 458 -11.39 3.13 -1.04
CA PHE A 458 -10.84 4.14 -0.15
C PHE A 458 -9.83 5.05 -0.83
N PHE A 459 -8.87 4.49 -1.58
CA PHE A 459 -7.85 5.30 -2.25
C PHE A 459 -8.36 6.00 -3.51
N ASN A 460 -9.25 5.36 -4.29
CA ASN A 460 -9.78 5.96 -5.51
C ASN A 460 -10.71 7.15 -5.19
N ARG A 461 -11.49 7.06 -4.11
CA ARG A 461 -12.30 8.19 -3.59
C ARG A 461 -11.46 9.38 -3.13
N GLN A 462 -10.27 9.14 -2.58
CA GLN A 462 -9.31 10.21 -2.23
C GLN A 462 -8.60 10.79 -3.45
N LEU A 463 -8.30 9.94 -4.44
CA LEU A 463 -7.66 10.34 -5.68
C LEU A 463 -8.56 11.26 -6.50
N ASP A 464 -9.83 10.91 -6.63
CA ASP A 464 -10.85 11.71 -7.31
C ASP A 464 -12.20 11.62 -6.56
N PRO A 465 -12.49 12.58 -5.67
CA PRO A 465 -13.73 12.63 -4.91
C PRO A 465 -14.99 12.81 -5.76
N THR A 466 -14.88 13.05 -7.07
CA THR A 466 -16.03 13.23 -7.97
C THR A 466 -16.50 11.92 -8.61
N LYS A 467 -15.67 10.88 -8.60
CA LYS A 467 -16.03 9.58 -9.19
C LYS A 467 -17.18 8.91 -8.45
N SER A 468 -18.13 8.39 -9.22
CA SER A 468 -19.22 7.58 -8.68
C SER A 468 -18.71 6.22 -8.21
N ARG A 469 -19.39 5.66 -7.21
CA ARG A 469 -19.06 4.34 -6.67
C ARG A 469 -19.06 3.24 -7.74
N ASN A 470 -20.12 3.19 -8.56
CA ASN A 470 -20.22 2.24 -9.66
C ASN A 470 -19.03 2.33 -10.64
N SER A 471 -18.55 3.55 -10.95
CA SER A 471 -17.37 3.72 -11.81
C SER A 471 -16.11 3.12 -11.18
N ILE A 472 -15.89 3.36 -9.89
CA ILE A 472 -14.75 2.82 -9.15
C ILE A 472 -14.81 1.29 -9.06
N LEU A 473 -15.97 0.72 -8.74
CA LEU A 473 -16.15 -0.73 -8.65
C LEU A 473 -16.05 -1.42 -10.01
N THR A 474 -16.46 -0.74 -11.08
CA THR A 474 -16.23 -1.19 -12.46
C THR A 474 -14.73 -1.20 -12.78
N GLN A 475 -13.97 -0.17 -12.40
CA GLN A 475 -12.50 -0.17 -12.59
C GLN A 475 -11.82 -1.29 -11.81
N LEU A 476 -12.25 -1.54 -10.56
CA LEU A 476 -11.75 -2.66 -9.78
C LEU A 476 -12.09 -4.00 -10.43
N GLY A 477 -13.35 -4.18 -10.85
CA GLY A 477 -13.82 -5.37 -11.54
C GLY A 477 -13.02 -5.65 -12.82
N ASP A 478 -12.70 -4.63 -13.60
CA ASP A 478 -11.84 -4.77 -14.79
C ASP A 478 -10.44 -5.22 -14.39
N PHE A 479 -9.85 -4.60 -13.36
CA PHE A 479 -8.52 -4.94 -12.88
C PHE A 479 -8.42 -6.39 -12.36
N VAL A 480 -9.42 -6.89 -11.64
CA VAL A 480 -9.36 -8.24 -11.03
C VAL A 480 -9.99 -9.34 -11.87
N CYS A 481 -11.08 -9.06 -12.59
CA CYS A 481 -11.80 -10.07 -13.39
C CYS A 481 -11.36 -10.07 -14.87
N ASN A 482 -10.84 -8.96 -15.37
CA ASN A 482 -10.43 -8.80 -16.76
C ASN A 482 -9.06 -8.11 -16.90
N PRO A 483 -8.01 -8.56 -16.20
CA PRO A 483 -6.73 -7.85 -16.17
C PRO A 483 -6.14 -7.66 -17.57
N ARG A 484 -6.53 -8.49 -18.56
CA ARG A 484 -6.01 -8.48 -19.94
C ARG A 484 -6.92 -7.72 -20.93
N SER A 485 -7.97 -7.04 -20.47
CA SER A 485 -8.90 -6.28 -21.31
C SER A 485 -9.58 -7.09 -22.41
N GLN A 486 -9.83 -8.37 -22.17
CA GLN A 486 -10.43 -9.26 -23.15
C GLN A 486 -11.94 -9.01 -23.21
N GLN A 487 -12.48 -8.89 -24.42
CA GLN A 487 -13.88 -8.52 -24.64
C GLN A 487 -14.87 -9.55 -24.04
N GLU A 488 -14.46 -10.81 -23.96
CA GLU A 488 -15.24 -11.92 -23.39
C GLU A 488 -15.52 -11.78 -21.89
N PHE A 489 -14.74 -10.97 -21.16
CA PHE A 489 -14.92 -10.72 -19.73
C PHE A 489 -15.52 -9.34 -19.43
N SER A 490 -16.02 -8.61 -20.43
CA SER A 490 -16.65 -7.30 -20.22
C SER A 490 -17.86 -7.36 -19.27
N ASP A 491 -18.67 -8.42 -19.34
CA ASP A 491 -19.79 -8.67 -18.43
C ASP A 491 -19.32 -9.04 -17.01
N ALA A 492 -18.12 -9.61 -16.86
CA ALA A 492 -17.56 -10.01 -15.57
C ALA A 492 -17.30 -8.80 -14.67
N THR A 493 -16.90 -7.68 -15.26
CA THR A 493 -16.67 -6.40 -14.58
C THR A 493 -17.95 -5.86 -13.95
N ALA A 494 -19.04 -5.78 -14.72
CA ALA A 494 -20.34 -5.31 -14.21
C ALA A 494 -20.92 -6.28 -13.16
N CYS A 495 -20.73 -7.59 -13.36
CA CYS A 495 -21.11 -8.61 -12.39
C CYS A 495 -20.39 -8.42 -11.06
N PHE A 496 -19.07 -8.17 -11.08
CA PHE A 496 -18.28 -7.90 -9.89
C PHE A 496 -18.75 -6.66 -9.15
N ALA A 497 -18.94 -5.53 -9.85
CA ALA A 497 -19.41 -4.29 -9.26
C ALA A 497 -20.77 -4.48 -8.57
N SER A 498 -21.72 -5.14 -9.24
CA SER A 498 -23.03 -5.46 -8.67
C SER A 498 -22.92 -6.36 -7.44
N ALA A 499 -22.00 -7.34 -7.44
CA ALA A 499 -21.82 -8.22 -6.28
C ALA A 499 -21.30 -7.47 -5.05
N MET A 500 -20.40 -6.50 -5.26
CA MET A 500 -19.87 -5.65 -4.19
C MET A 500 -20.93 -4.72 -3.59
N GLU A 501 -21.78 -4.12 -4.43
CA GLU A 501 -22.90 -3.31 -3.94
C GLU A 501 -23.89 -4.15 -3.12
N SER A 502 -24.29 -5.32 -3.62
CA SER A 502 -25.19 -6.21 -2.86
C SER A 502 -24.57 -6.67 -1.54
N LEU A 503 -23.25 -6.90 -1.50
CA LEU A 503 -22.56 -7.24 -0.26
C LEU A 503 -22.54 -6.07 0.74
N ASP A 504 -22.26 -4.84 0.28
CA ASP A 504 -22.29 -3.63 1.13
C ASP A 504 -23.70 -3.33 1.64
N GLU A 505 -24.73 -3.47 0.77
CA GLU A 505 -26.13 -3.31 1.14
C GLU A 505 -26.55 -4.32 2.21
N TRP A 506 -26.18 -5.59 2.07
CA TRP A 506 -26.49 -6.60 3.08
C TRP A 506 -25.88 -6.28 4.44
N TRP A 507 -24.65 -5.76 4.49
CA TRP A 507 -24.04 -5.34 5.78
C TRP A 507 -24.81 -4.20 6.45
N TYR A 508 -25.55 -3.41 5.68
CA TYR A 508 -26.34 -2.29 6.18
C TYR A 508 -27.75 -2.70 6.64
N ASP A 509 -28.50 -3.44 5.81
CA ASP A 509 -29.92 -3.72 6.06
C ASP A 509 -30.21 -5.17 6.49
N ARG A 510 -29.20 -6.05 6.43
CA ARG A 510 -29.32 -7.50 6.67
C ARG A 510 -30.35 -8.20 5.78
N HIS A 511 -30.71 -7.61 4.63
CA HIS A 511 -31.67 -8.17 3.70
C HIS A 511 -31.09 -9.38 2.98
N ARG A 512 -31.51 -10.58 3.40
CA ARG A 512 -30.92 -11.86 2.99
C ARG A 512 -30.70 -12.03 1.46
N PRO A 513 -31.66 -11.69 0.58
CA PRO A 513 -31.47 -11.78 -0.87
C PRO A 513 -30.23 -11.06 -1.40
N ASN A 514 -29.78 -9.98 -0.75
CA ASN A 514 -28.57 -9.25 -1.16
C ASN A 514 -27.30 -10.10 -0.94
N LEU A 515 -27.21 -10.85 0.15
CA LEU A 515 -26.09 -11.75 0.41
C LEU A 515 -26.12 -12.96 -0.54
N ASP A 516 -27.30 -13.55 -0.77
CA ASP A 516 -27.46 -14.65 -1.72
C ASP A 516 -27.02 -14.22 -3.12
N ASP A 517 -27.42 -13.01 -3.55
CA ASP A 517 -27.05 -12.44 -4.84
C ASP A 517 -25.53 -12.18 -4.96
N ALA A 518 -24.94 -11.55 -3.93
CA ALA A 518 -23.50 -11.28 -3.89
C ALA A 518 -22.68 -12.57 -4.01
N VAL A 519 -23.00 -13.60 -3.21
CA VAL A 519 -22.28 -14.88 -3.21
C VAL A 519 -22.43 -15.60 -4.55
N ARG A 520 -23.65 -15.63 -5.10
CA ARG A 520 -23.93 -16.24 -6.40
C ARG A 520 -23.11 -15.59 -7.51
N ARG A 521 -23.08 -14.25 -7.55
CA ARG A 521 -22.30 -13.50 -8.55
C ARG A 521 -20.80 -13.72 -8.40
N LEU A 522 -20.28 -13.64 -7.18
CA LEU A 522 -18.85 -13.86 -6.92
C LEU A 522 -18.39 -15.27 -7.31
N ARG A 523 -19.20 -16.29 -7.01
CA ARG A 523 -18.88 -17.67 -7.41
C ARG A 523 -18.78 -17.85 -8.92
N ASN A 524 -19.61 -17.14 -9.69
CA ASN A 524 -19.57 -17.16 -11.15
C ASN A 524 -18.30 -16.51 -11.73
N LEU A 525 -17.51 -15.80 -10.91
CA LEU A 525 -16.30 -15.08 -11.30
C LEU A 525 -15.00 -15.75 -10.83
N THR A 526 -15.09 -16.88 -10.11
CA THR A 526 -13.92 -17.59 -9.53
C THR A 526 -12.94 -18.11 -10.59
N GLY A 527 -13.37 -18.23 -11.85
CA GLY A 527 -12.50 -18.59 -12.98
C GLY A 527 -11.57 -17.49 -13.46
N SER A 528 -11.75 -16.23 -13.01
CA SER A 528 -11.03 -15.07 -13.53
C SER A 528 -9.69 -14.81 -12.83
N HIS A 529 -9.65 -14.82 -11.49
CA HIS A 529 -8.44 -14.53 -10.71
C HIS A 529 -8.53 -15.06 -9.27
N HIS A 530 -7.39 -15.46 -8.69
CA HIS A 530 -7.33 -16.02 -7.32
C HIS A 530 -7.92 -15.08 -6.25
N ALA A 531 -7.71 -13.78 -6.37
CA ALA A 531 -8.28 -12.78 -5.46
C ALA A 531 -9.82 -12.78 -5.45
N VAL A 532 -10.46 -13.02 -6.60
CA VAL A 532 -11.92 -13.14 -6.69
C VAL A 532 -12.38 -14.44 -6.02
N THR A 533 -11.62 -15.52 -6.20
CA THR A 533 -11.88 -16.80 -5.50
C THR A 533 -11.79 -16.66 -3.99
N ASN A 534 -10.74 -16.01 -3.48
CA ASN A 534 -10.58 -15.78 -2.04
C ASN A 534 -11.76 -14.98 -1.45
N LEU A 535 -12.22 -13.95 -2.16
CA LEU A 535 -13.38 -13.15 -1.77
C LEU A 535 -14.69 -13.95 -1.83
N ALA A 536 -14.88 -14.78 -2.87
CA ALA A 536 -16.05 -15.64 -3.03
C ALA A 536 -16.12 -16.74 -1.95
N ASP A 537 -14.97 -17.31 -1.57
CA ASP A 537 -14.85 -18.28 -0.48
C ASP A 537 -15.21 -17.61 0.86
N ALA A 538 -14.69 -16.41 1.12
CA ALA A 538 -15.03 -15.68 2.35
C ALA A 538 -16.51 -15.27 2.42
N ALA A 539 -17.09 -14.82 1.30
CA ALA A 539 -18.52 -14.54 1.20
C ALA A 539 -19.38 -15.82 1.38
N THR A 540 -18.89 -16.97 0.91
CA THR A 540 -19.53 -18.27 1.13
C THR A 540 -19.57 -18.63 2.62
N ILE A 541 -18.47 -18.41 3.35
CA ILE A 541 -18.43 -18.65 4.80
C ILE A 541 -19.38 -17.70 5.53
N LEU A 542 -19.42 -16.42 5.14
CA LEU A 542 -20.36 -15.45 5.67
C LEU A 542 -21.81 -15.92 5.50
N LEU A 543 -22.19 -16.34 4.28
CA LEU A 543 -23.51 -16.89 3.99
C LEU A 543 -23.84 -18.08 4.89
N HIS A 544 -22.89 -19.01 5.02
CA HIS A 544 -23.09 -20.21 5.80
C HIS A 544 -23.29 -19.93 7.30
N LEU A 545 -22.54 -18.97 7.85
CA LEU A 545 -22.75 -18.49 9.21
C LEU A 545 -24.18 -17.97 9.40
N VAL A 546 -24.65 -17.11 8.49
CA VAL A 546 -26.01 -16.54 8.54
C VAL A 546 -27.10 -17.63 8.41
N GLU A 547 -26.86 -18.70 7.65
CA GLU A 547 -27.82 -19.80 7.47
C GLU A 547 -27.95 -20.72 8.68
N ARG A 548 -26.86 -20.96 9.39
CA ARG A 548 -26.77 -22.11 10.31
C ARG A 548 -26.58 -21.73 11.77
N SER A 549 -26.25 -20.46 12.05
CA SER A 549 -25.92 -20.01 13.41
C SER A 549 -27.05 -20.20 14.41
N THR A 550 -28.31 -20.23 13.96
CA THR A 550 -29.49 -20.45 14.81
C THR A 550 -29.81 -21.93 15.01
N ASP A 551 -29.30 -22.80 14.15
CA ASP A 551 -29.74 -24.20 14.04
C ASP A 551 -28.77 -25.18 14.70
N LEU A 552 -27.52 -24.77 14.91
CA LEU A 552 -26.44 -25.62 15.39
C LEU A 552 -25.85 -25.09 16.69
N SER A 553 -25.37 -26.02 17.54
CA SER A 553 -24.45 -25.63 18.62
C SER A 553 -23.15 -25.05 18.04
N ILE A 554 -22.43 -24.28 18.85
CA ILE A 554 -21.17 -23.69 18.41
C ILE A 554 -20.13 -24.76 18.03
N GLU A 555 -20.12 -25.91 18.72
CA GLU A 555 -19.27 -27.03 18.40
C GLU A 555 -19.61 -27.67 17.04
N GLU A 556 -20.90 -27.89 16.76
CA GLU A 556 -21.37 -28.45 15.48
C GLU A 556 -21.09 -27.48 14.32
N LEU A 557 -21.37 -26.19 14.51
CA LEU A 557 -21.08 -25.15 13.52
C LEU A 557 -19.58 -25.06 13.23
N THR A 558 -18.74 -25.18 14.27
CA THR A 558 -17.28 -25.17 14.12
C THR A 558 -16.80 -26.34 13.25
N GLU A 559 -17.31 -27.54 13.47
CA GLU A 559 -16.94 -28.70 12.67
C GLU A 559 -17.45 -28.60 11.23
N GLU A 560 -18.69 -28.12 11.02
CA GLU A 560 -19.23 -27.90 9.67
C GLU A 560 -18.43 -26.85 8.88
N LEU A 561 -18.11 -25.73 9.52
CA LEU A 561 -17.28 -24.67 8.92
C LEU A 561 -15.87 -25.14 8.63
N ARG A 562 -15.25 -25.90 9.55
CA ARG A 562 -13.93 -26.50 9.31
C ARG A 562 -13.93 -27.35 8.04
N LEU A 563 -14.92 -28.23 7.89
CA LEU A 563 -15.01 -29.09 6.70
C LEU A 563 -15.13 -28.26 5.42
N LYS A 564 -15.97 -27.20 5.42
CA LYS A 564 -16.10 -26.30 4.27
C LYS A 564 -14.82 -25.52 3.98
N MET A 565 -14.21 -24.96 5.00
CA MET A 565 -12.96 -24.19 4.89
C MET A 565 -11.77 -25.06 4.46
N SER A 566 -11.76 -26.36 4.78
CA SER A 566 -10.61 -27.24 4.51
C SER A 566 -10.29 -27.42 3.03
N ILE A 567 -11.25 -27.15 2.14
CA ILE A 567 -11.08 -27.20 0.68
C ILE A 567 -10.85 -25.80 0.06
N MET A 568 -10.92 -24.73 0.86
CA MET A 568 -10.76 -23.33 0.44
C MET A 568 -9.32 -22.88 0.76
N PRO A 569 -8.47 -22.62 -0.25
CA PRO A 569 -7.06 -22.29 -0.01
C PRO A 569 -6.85 -21.13 0.97
N ILE A 570 -7.67 -20.07 0.88
CA ILE A 570 -7.57 -18.89 1.74
C ILE A 570 -7.79 -19.18 3.23
N PHE A 571 -8.47 -20.29 3.58
CA PHE A 571 -8.73 -20.70 4.96
C PHE A 571 -7.85 -21.86 5.43
N ARG A 572 -6.84 -22.26 4.65
CA ARG A 572 -5.90 -23.33 5.01
C ARG A 572 -5.24 -23.04 6.37
N GLY A 573 -4.83 -21.79 6.61
CA GLY A 573 -4.23 -21.38 7.89
C GLY A 573 -5.14 -21.53 9.12
N LEU A 574 -6.47 -21.58 8.92
CA LEU A 574 -7.43 -21.81 9.99
C LEU A 574 -7.75 -23.30 10.22
N THR A 575 -7.46 -24.17 9.25
CA THR A 575 -7.99 -25.55 9.24
C THR A 575 -6.95 -26.65 9.16
N LEU A 576 -5.76 -26.38 8.62
CA LEU A 576 -4.77 -27.42 8.29
C LEU A 576 -3.41 -27.22 8.95
N ASP A 577 -3.11 -26.02 9.48
CA ASP A 577 -1.81 -25.74 10.11
C ASP A 577 -1.63 -26.38 11.50
N TYR A 578 -2.62 -27.16 11.94
CA TYR A 578 -2.54 -28.02 13.12
C TYR A 578 -3.20 -29.37 12.78
N LEU A 579 -2.60 -30.49 13.18
CA LEU A 579 -3.35 -31.75 13.32
C LEU A 579 -4.65 -31.43 14.07
N TRP A 580 -5.81 -31.74 13.48
CA TRP A 580 -7.10 -31.35 14.04
C TRP A 580 -7.21 -31.90 15.47
N SER A 581 -7.06 -30.99 16.42
CA SER A 581 -6.87 -31.27 17.84
C SER A 581 -7.78 -30.35 18.63
N LYS A 582 -7.99 -30.65 19.91
CA LYS A 582 -8.79 -29.76 20.79
C LYS A 582 -8.30 -28.31 20.79
N ARG A 583 -6.99 -28.08 20.62
CA ARG A 583 -6.39 -26.74 20.52
C ARG A 583 -6.76 -26.05 19.21
N ALA A 584 -6.70 -26.76 18.08
CA ALA A 584 -7.09 -26.23 16.76
C ALA A 584 -8.59 -25.92 16.71
N GLN A 585 -9.41 -26.78 17.31
CA GLN A 585 -10.85 -26.56 17.45
C GLN A 585 -11.15 -25.30 18.27
N ALA A 586 -10.55 -25.16 19.45
CA ALA A 586 -10.74 -23.97 20.29
C ALA A 586 -10.30 -22.67 19.57
N PHE A 587 -9.21 -22.74 18.79
CA PHE A 587 -8.70 -21.62 18.01
C PHE A 587 -9.70 -21.15 16.93
N LEU A 588 -10.33 -22.06 16.20
CA LEU A 588 -11.35 -21.74 15.20
C LEU A 588 -12.68 -21.33 15.85
N GLN A 589 -13.11 -22.05 16.89
CA GLN A 589 -14.35 -21.81 17.62
C GLN A 589 -14.43 -20.39 18.18
N LEU A 590 -13.33 -19.89 18.76
CA LEU A 590 -13.26 -18.52 19.29
C LEU A 590 -13.50 -17.47 18.19
N ARG A 591 -12.94 -17.67 16.99
CA ARG A 591 -13.16 -16.78 15.84
C ARG A 591 -14.61 -16.81 15.38
N ILE A 592 -15.20 -18.01 15.29
CA ILE A 592 -16.60 -18.18 14.91
C ILE A 592 -17.52 -17.46 15.91
N GLN A 593 -17.32 -17.64 17.21
CA GLN A 593 -18.11 -16.94 18.24
C GLN A 593 -18.07 -15.42 18.06
N ASN A 594 -16.89 -14.88 17.77
CA ASN A 594 -16.74 -13.46 17.54
C ASN A 594 -17.38 -13.01 16.22
N TRP A 595 -17.30 -13.81 15.14
CA TRP A 595 -18.04 -13.53 13.91
C TRP A 595 -19.54 -13.49 14.15
N LEU A 596 -20.09 -14.46 14.89
CA LEU A 596 -21.51 -14.50 15.23
C LEU A 596 -21.96 -13.30 16.06
N THR A 597 -21.09 -12.75 16.92
CA THR A 597 -21.43 -11.56 17.72
C THR A 597 -21.61 -10.31 16.84
N ARG A 598 -21.08 -10.31 15.61
CA ARG A 598 -21.20 -9.20 14.64
C ARG A 598 -22.37 -9.35 13.68
N LEU A 599 -22.88 -10.57 13.52
CA LEU A 599 -24.03 -10.89 12.66
C LEU A 599 -25.32 -10.62 13.42
#